data_AF-G8SFS6-F1
#
_entry.id   AF-G8SFS6-F1
#
_cell.length_a   1.000
_cell.length_b   1.000
_cell.length_c   1.000
_cell.angle_alpha   90.00
_cell.angle_beta   90.00
_cell.angle_gamma   90.00
#
_symmetry.space_group_name_H-M   'P 1'
#
loop_
_entity.id
_entity.type
_entity.pdbx_description
1 polymer ?
#
loop_
_entity_poly.entity_id
_entity_poly.type
_entity_poly.pdbx_seq_one_letter_code
_entity_poly.pdbx_strand_id
1 'polypeptide(L)'
;MADQIERLFADLRTDTLPRIRPPGADAARRTVRRRRRRAAAVTGIGLAVLAVAAFTTPLRLSSPAEPAAPLSQAERDSLALDAARVIRLHDYPQTNGGTITGDGPLVTLDVLPGEYDFVAACAGQAGTVDLRAGETHLELPCGPAPDKKAITVAVTGRRQQISVAARSDPAALGRVGIGWALNLSEKSRAQLMAAARQAIGDNASSTFLDDNGASGVQDNSVRAGSYRVTAACIGTGPVHGQAGNQQATGPFHPLKAFVVECDGKAHDFDVTMPAGSKMGFFEFSTVASAQGALGYRVTRR
;
A
#
# COMPACT_ATOMS: atom_id res chain seq x y z
N MET A 1 42.12 -12.48 -0.82
CA MET A 1 41.39 -11.19 -0.71
C MET A 1 40.01 -11.34 -0.03
N ALA A 2 39.45 -12.55 0.13
CA ALA A 2 38.20 -12.75 0.87
C ALA A 2 38.33 -12.47 2.38
N ASP A 3 39.51 -12.72 2.96
CA ASP A 3 39.76 -12.61 4.42
C ASP A 3 39.63 -11.19 4.98
N GLN A 4 39.72 -10.16 4.12
CA GLN A 4 39.63 -8.76 4.55
C GLN A 4 38.17 -8.31 4.74
N ILE A 5 37.26 -8.89 3.97
CA ILE A 5 35.82 -8.60 4.06
C ILE A 5 35.22 -9.33 5.27
N GLU A 6 35.63 -10.58 5.54
CA GLU A 6 35.18 -11.30 6.74
C GLU A 6 35.59 -10.61 8.05
N ARG A 7 36.78 -10.00 8.11
CA ARG A 7 37.21 -9.23 9.30
C ARG A 7 36.34 -7.98 9.53
N LEU A 8 35.96 -7.28 8.47
CA LEU A 8 35.09 -6.09 8.58
C LEU A 8 33.69 -6.46 9.08
N PHE A 9 33.13 -7.60 8.65
CA PHE A 9 31.83 -8.05 9.14
C PHE A 9 31.87 -8.61 10.58
N ALA A 10 33.00 -9.19 10.99
CA ALA A 10 33.17 -9.67 12.37
C ALA A 10 33.23 -8.51 13.38
N ASP A 11 33.97 -7.44 13.06
CA ASP A 11 34.07 -6.27 13.94
C ASP A 11 32.72 -5.52 14.05
N LEU A 12 32.02 -5.33 12.94
CA LEU A 12 30.70 -4.67 12.93
C LEU A 12 29.64 -5.41 13.76
N ARG A 13 29.69 -6.74 13.83
CA ARG A 13 28.76 -7.56 14.63
C ARG A 13 28.97 -7.40 16.13
N THR A 14 30.19 -7.06 16.53
CA THR A 14 30.57 -6.99 17.95
C THR A 14 30.24 -5.63 18.55
N ASP A 15 30.34 -4.56 17.76
CA ASP A 15 30.10 -3.18 18.22
C ASP A 15 28.64 -2.71 18.13
N THR A 16 27.79 -3.36 17.33
CA THR A 16 26.42 -2.86 17.06
C THR A 16 25.31 -3.57 17.82
N LEU A 17 25.60 -4.52 18.71
CA LEU A 17 24.58 -5.14 19.54
C LEU A 17 24.41 -4.35 20.85
N PRO A 18 23.41 -3.44 20.96
CA PRO A 18 23.12 -2.78 22.21
C PRO A 18 22.81 -3.83 23.27
N ARG A 19 23.54 -3.78 24.39
CA ARG A 19 23.25 -4.60 25.57
C ARG A 19 21.92 -4.13 26.16
N ILE A 20 20.82 -4.71 25.68
CA ILE A 20 19.50 -4.54 26.29
C ILE A 20 19.53 -5.27 27.63
N ARG A 21 19.79 -4.52 28.70
CA ARG A 21 19.72 -5.05 30.06
C ARG A 21 18.23 -5.16 30.43
N PRO A 22 17.68 -6.37 30.62
CA PRO A 22 16.28 -6.52 30.99
C PRO A 22 16.03 -5.78 32.31
N PRO A 23 14.90 -5.06 32.45
CA PRO A 23 14.57 -4.38 33.69
C PRO A 23 14.52 -5.40 34.83
N GLY A 24 15.27 -5.13 35.90
CA GLY A 24 15.33 -6.03 37.06
C GLY A 24 13.95 -6.29 37.65
N ALA A 25 13.76 -7.45 38.28
CA ALA A 25 12.47 -7.91 38.83
C ALA A 25 11.79 -6.89 39.76
N ASP A 26 12.55 -5.99 40.40
CA ASP A 26 12.02 -4.93 41.25
C ASP A 26 11.30 -3.81 40.47
N ALA A 27 11.69 -3.53 39.22
CA ALA A 27 10.99 -2.57 38.37
C ALA A 27 9.61 -3.10 37.96
N ALA A 28 9.52 -4.40 37.65
CA ALA A 28 8.26 -5.08 37.34
C ALA A 28 7.32 -5.14 38.56
N ARG A 29 7.84 -5.35 39.77
CA ARG A 29 7.02 -5.39 41.00
C ARG A 29 6.41 -4.01 41.33
N ARG A 30 7.14 -2.91 41.08
CA ARG A 30 6.63 -1.54 41.35
C ARG A 30 5.47 -1.14 40.43
N THR A 31 5.51 -1.52 39.15
CA THR A 31 4.44 -1.18 38.19
C THR A 31 3.13 -1.91 38.51
N VAL A 32 3.18 -3.18 38.92
CA VAL A 32 1.99 -3.95 39.34
C VAL A 32 1.35 -3.36 40.60
N ARG A 33 2.17 -2.98 41.60
CA ARG A 33 1.66 -2.42 42.87
C ARG A 33 0.96 -1.07 42.68
N ARG A 34 1.44 -0.22 41.75
CA ARG A 34 0.82 1.08 41.41
C ARG A 34 -0.54 0.92 40.72
N ARG A 35 -0.69 -0.11 39.88
CA ARG A 35 -1.96 -0.41 39.18
C ARG A 35 -3.05 -0.91 40.14
N ARG A 36 -2.70 -1.78 41.09
CA ARG A 36 -3.65 -2.27 42.11
C ARG A 36 -4.15 -1.18 43.06
N ARG A 37 -3.30 -0.22 43.44
CA ARG A 37 -3.72 0.90 44.30
C ARG A 37 -4.68 1.88 43.62
N ARG A 38 -4.61 2.03 42.29
CA ARG A 38 -5.55 2.88 41.53
C ARG A 38 -6.92 2.21 41.34
N ALA A 39 -6.97 0.88 41.22
CA ALA A 39 -8.23 0.15 41.11
C ALA A 39 -9.07 0.20 42.40
N ALA A 40 -8.43 0.24 43.58
CA ALA A 40 -9.12 0.28 44.86
C ALA A 40 -9.66 1.66 45.26
N ALA A 41 -9.25 2.75 44.59
CA ALA A 41 -9.64 4.11 44.96
C ALA A 41 -10.93 4.61 44.27
N VAL A 42 -11.45 3.88 43.26
CA VAL A 42 -12.60 4.33 42.46
C VAL A 42 -13.93 3.71 42.91
N THR A 43 -13.90 2.72 43.81
CA THR A 43 -15.10 2.00 44.31
C THR A 43 -15.69 2.57 45.62
N GLY A 44 -15.36 3.81 45.99
CA GLY A 44 -15.59 4.33 47.35
C GLY A 44 -16.83 5.20 47.61
N ILE A 45 -17.56 5.73 46.61
CA ILE A 45 -18.52 6.84 46.86
C ILE A 45 -19.97 6.55 46.44
N GLY A 46 -20.29 5.38 45.86
CA GLY A 46 -21.61 5.13 45.25
C GLY A 46 -22.58 4.16 45.96
N LEU A 47 -22.43 3.85 47.25
CA LEU A 47 -23.17 2.73 47.89
C LEU A 47 -23.99 3.09 49.15
N ALA A 48 -24.47 4.34 49.28
CA ALA A 48 -25.23 4.74 50.48
C ALA A 48 -26.72 5.09 50.26
N VAL A 49 -27.27 5.08 49.03
CA VAL A 49 -28.65 5.55 48.77
C VAL A 49 -29.63 4.47 48.26
N LEU A 50 -29.19 3.24 48.00
CA LEU A 50 -30.04 2.16 47.44
C LEU A 50 -30.50 1.09 48.45
N ALA A 51 -30.64 1.44 49.74
CA ALA A 51 -30.83 0.43 50.79
C ALA A 51 -32.28 0.11 51.20
N VAL A 52 -33.34 0.72 50.64
CA VAL A 52 -34.70 0.55 51.25
C VAL A 52 -35.85 0.16 50.29
N ALA A 53 -35.67 -0.02 48.98
CA ALA A 53 -36.84 -0.19 48.08
C ALA A 53 -36.89 -1.41 47.13
N ALA A 54 -35.98 -2.39 47.17
CA ALA A 54 -36.02 -3.48 46.18
C ALA A 54 -35.54 -4.83 46.75
N PHE A 55 -36.36 -5.47 47.56
CA PHE A 55 -36.18 -6.87 47.95
C PHE A 55 -37.36 -7.68 47.41
N THR A 56 -37.17 -8.38 46.28
CA THR A 56 -37.82 -9.67 45.91
C THR A 56 -37.67 -10.08 44.44
N THR A 57 -37.16 -9.24 43.53
CA THR A 57 -36.81 -9.76 42.19
C THR A 57 -35.47 -10.49 42.26
N PRO A 58 -35.41 -11.81 42.00
CA PRO A 58 -34.13 -12.49 41.88
C PRO A 58 -33.39 -11.86 40.70
N LEU A 59 -32.34 -11.09 41.01
CA LEU A 59 -31.35 -10.69 40.03
C LEU A 59 -30.74 -11.97 39.50
N ARG A 60 -31.25 -12.44 38.36
CA ARG A 60 -30.54 -13.40 37.51
C ARG A 60 -29.28 -12.67 37.06
N LEU A 61 -28.22 -12.80 37.86
CA LEU A 61 -26.87 -12.48 37.44
C LEU A 61 -26.59 -13.38 36.25
N SER A 62 -26.87 -12.89 35.05
CA SER A 62 -26.48 -13.56 33.81
C SER A 62 -24.98 -13.78 33.92
N SER A 63 -24.56 -15.04 34.05
CA SER A 63 -23.14 -15.39 34.01
C SER A 63 -22.55 -14.70 32.78
N PRO A 64 -21.42 -13.97 32.93
CA PRO A 64 -20.79 -13.33 31.78
C PRO A 64 -20.60 -14.40 30.71
N ALA A 65 -21.18 -14.14 29.53
CA ALA A 65 -21.09 -15.06 28.42
C ALA A 65 -19.63 -15.40 28.18
N GLU A 66 -19.32 -16.70 28.14
CA GLU A 66 -17.96 -17.17 27.94
C GLU A 66 -17.43 -16.59 26.62
N PRO A 67 -16.26 -15.94 26.61
CA PRO A 67 -15.72 -15.37 25.39
C PRO A 67 -15.48 -16.49 24.38
N ALA A 68 -16.12 -16.41 23.21
CA ALA A 68 -15.96 -17.43 22.19
C ALA A 68 -14.48 -17.60 21.82
N ALA A 69 -14.07 -18.86 21.58
CA ALA A 69 -12.69 -19.20 21.28
C ALA A 69 -12.18 -18.50 20.00
N PRO A 70 -10.88 -18.14 19.94
CA PRO A 70 -10.29 -17.62 18.72
C PRO A 70 -10.26 -18.72 17.64
N LEU A 71 -10.37 -18.30 16.38
CA LEU A 71 -10.28 -19.22 15.24
C LEU A 71 -8.83 -19.71 15.04
N SER A 72 -8.66 -20.81 14.31
CA SER A 72 -7.35 -21.22 13.81
C SER A 72 -6.83 -20.23 12.75
N GLN A 73 -5.52 -20.28 12.46
CA GLN A 73 -4.93 -19.42 11.42
C GLN A 73 -5.54 -19.69 10.04
N ALA A 74 -5.71 -20.96 9.67
CA ALA A 74 -6.27 -21.35 8.37
C ALA A 74 -7.71 -20.83 8.16
N GLU A 75 -8.53 -20.85 9.22
CA GLU A 75 -9.88 -20.29 9.17
C GLU A 75 -9.85 -18.77 8.99
N ARG A 76 -8.95 -18.06 9.69
CA ARG A 76 -8.79 -16.61 9.51
C ARG A 76 -8.30 -16.25 8.11
N ASP A 77 -7.37 -17.01 7.57
CA ASP A 77 -6.87 -16.79 6.20
C ASP A 77 -7.99 -17.01 5.17
N SER A 78 -8.83 -18.04 5.36
CA SER A 78 -10.02 -18.25 4.53
C SER A 78 -10.98 -17.05 4.59
N LEU A 79 -11.27 -16.53 5.79
CA LEU A 79 -12.12 -15.34 5.95
C LEU A 79 -11.51 -14.11 5.27
N ALA A 80 -10.19 -13.93 5.35
CA ALA A 80 -9.54 -12.80 4.71
C ALA A 80 -9.60 -12.90 3.18
N LEU A 81 -9.53 -14.12 2.62
CA LEU A 81 -9.77 -14.37 1.20
C LEU A 81 -11.23 -14.11 0.80
N ASP A 82 -12.20 -14.45 1.64
CA ASP A 82 -13.61 -14.10 1.41
C ASP A 82 -13.83 -12.59 1.33
N ALA A 83 -13.24 -11.85 2.27
CA ALA A 83 -13.27 -10.39 2.25
C ALA A 83 -12.56 -9.82 1.00
N ALA A 84 -11.40 -10.37 0.62
CA ALA A 84 -10.67 -9.97 -0.59
C ALA A 84 -11.49 -10.22 -1.88
N ARG A 85 -12.26 -11.30 -1.93
CA ARG A 85 -13.17 -11.59 -3.05
C ARG A 85 -14.27 -10.53 -3.18
N VAL A 86 -14.88 -10.11 -2.06
CA VAL A 86 -15.95 -9.10 -2.08
C VAL A 86 -15.46 -7.74 -2.59
N ILE A 87 -14.24 -7.34 -2.24
CA ILE A 87 -13.64 -6.11 -2.78
C ILE A 87 -13.03 -6.29 -4.18
N ARG A 88 -13.10 -7.49 -4.74
CA ARG A 88 -12.53 -7.85 -6.05
C ARG A 88 -11.03 -7.56 -6.16
N LEU A 89 -10.27 -7.89 -5.11
CA LEU A 89 -8.84 -7.58 -5.06
C LEU A 89 -8.07 -8.12 -6.28
N HIS A 90 -8.52 -9.24 -6.86
CA HIS A 90 -7.91 -9.85 -8.05
C HIS A 90 -8.31 -9.20 -9.39
N ASP A 91 -9.43 -8.46 -9.45
CA ASP A 91 -9.87 -7.79 -10.68
C ASP A 91 -9.03 -6.54 -10.98
N TYR A 92 -8.27 -6.09 -9.98
CA TYR A 92 -7.42 -4.92 -10.08
C TYR A 92 -5.96 -5.36 -9.95
N PRO A 93 -5.30 -5.72 -11.08
CA PRO A 93 -3.88 -6.05 -11.04
C PRO A 93 -3.06 -4.89 -10.44
N GLN A 94 -3.56 -3.66 -10.56
CA GLN A 94 -2.89 -2.41 -10.16
C GLN A 94 -3.14 -1.98 -8.69
N THR A 95 -3.75 -2.83 -7.86
CA THR A 95 -4.14 -2.42 -6.50
C THR A 95 -3.03 -2.68 -5.49
N ASN A 96 -2.64 -1.62 -4.77
CA ASN A 96 -1.96 -1.76 -3.49
C ASN A 96 -2.98 -2.30 -2.49
N GLY A 97 -2.92 -3.59 -2.17
CA GLY A 97 -3.91 -4.22 -1.32
C GLY A 97 -3.41 -5.51 -0.71
N GLY A 98 -4.19 -6.04 0.22
CA GLY A 98 -3.80 -7.23 0.93
C GLY A 98 -4.87 -7.76 1.85
N THR A 99 -4.50 -8.82 2.54
CA THR A 99 -5.31 -9.46 3.56
C THR A 99 -4.69 -9.25 4.93
N ILE A 100 -5.53 -9.07 5.94
CA ILE A 100 -5.13 -8.93 7.34
C ILE A 100 -5.97 -9.89 8.17
N THR A 101 -5.37 -10.53 9.17
CA THR A 101 -6.09 -11.37 10.13
C THR A 101 -6.02 -10.74 11.54
N GLY A 102 -7.17 -10.41 12.12
CA GLY A 102 -7.25 -9.76 13.45
C GLY A 102 -6.59 -8.38 13.51
N ASP A 103 -5.77 -8.15 14.55
CA ASP A 103 -4.91 -6.96 14.66
C ASP A 103 -3.73 -7.12 13.70
N GLY A 104 -3.78 -6.39 12.59
CA GLY A 104 -2.80 -6.51 11.52
C GLY A 104 -1.48 -5.81 11.80
N PRO A 105 -0.39 -6.27 11.18
CA PRO A 105 0.83 -5.48 11.13
C PRO A 105 0.55 -4.15 10.42
N LEU A 106 1.29 -3.13 10.81
CA LEU A 106 1.36 -1.87 10.07
C LEU A 106 1.99 -2.17 8.69
N VAL A 107 1.20 -2.06 7.63
CA VAL A 107 1.69 -2.18 6.25
C VAL A 107 2.00 -0.79 5.75
N THR A 108 3.24 -0.55 5.31
CA THR A 108 3.65 0.74 4.75
C THR A 108 3.73 0.63 3.23
N LEU A 109 3.02 1.51 2.53
CA LEU A 109 2.98 1.58 1.08
C LEU A 109 3.62 2.88 0.59
N ASP A 110 4.55 2.80 -0.34
CA ASP A 110 4.97 3.96 -1.12
C ASP A 110 3.87 4.26 -2.15
N VAL A 111 3.31 5.47 -2.10
CA VAL A 111 2.24 5.90 -3.00
C VAL A 111 2.51 7.28 -3.61
N LEU A 112 1.84 7.54 -4.73
CA LEU A 112 1.84 8.83 -5.41
C LEU A 112 0.95 9.85 -4.69
N PRO A 113 1.17 11.16 -4.90
CA PRO A 113 0.19 12.17 -4.52
C PRO A 113 -1.12 11.99 -5.29
N GLY A 114 -2.25 12.15 -4.59
CA GLY A 114 -3.57 12.11 -5.21
C GLY A 114 -4.68 11.71 -4.24
N GLU A 115 -5.89 11.62 -4.77
CA GLU A 115 -7.05 11.03 -4.13
C GLU A 115 -7.05 9.53 -4.45
N TYR A 116 -7.19 8.71 -3.41
CA TYR A 116 -7.28 7.25 -3.50
C TYR A 116 -8.64 6.76 -3.04
N ASP A 117 -9.19 5.78 -3.74
CA ASP A 117 -10.33 4.99 -3.29
C ASP A 117 -9.80 3.87 -2.39
N PHE A 118 -9.98 4.02 -1.07
CA PHE A 118 -9.67 2.99 -0.09
C PHE A 118 -10.92 2.14 0.15
N VAL A 119 -10.85 0.89 -0.29
CA VAL A 119 -11.97 -0.07 -0.27
C VAL A 119 -11.60 -1.22 0.63
N ALA A 120 -12.51 -1.63 1.51
CA ALA A 120 -12.27 -2.75 2.40
C ALA A 120 -13.56 -3.51 2.74
N ALA A 121 -13.39 -4.75 3.19
CA ALA A 121 -14.45 -5.60 3.70
C ALA A 121 -13.94 -6.43 4.88
N CYS A 122 -14.83 -6.80 5.80
CA CYS A 122 -14.50 -7.64 6.94
C CYS A 122 -15.42 -8.86 7.01
N ALA A 123 -14.84 -10.05 6.96
CA ALA A 123 -15.54 -11.32 7.09
C ALA A 123 -15.30 -11.93 8.48
N GLY A 124 -16.35 -12.49 9.09
CA GLY A 124 -16.24 -13.15 10.39
C GLY A 124 -17.57 -13.30 11.11
N GLN A 125 -17.54 -13.72 12.37
CA GLN A 125 -18.77 -14.04 13.11
C GLN A 125 -19.46 -12.81 13.71
N ALA A 126 -18.69 -11.87 14.30
CA ALA A 126 -19.20 -10.64 14.89
C ALA A 126 -18.06 -9.67 15.21
N GLY A 127 -18.42 -8.40 15.44
CA GLY A 127 -17.51 -7.35 15.88
C GLY A 127 -17.24 -6.30 14.81
N THR A 128 -16.37 -5.37 15.15
CA THR A 128 -15.97 -4.25 14.30
C THR A 128 -14.45 -4.16 14.21
N VAL A 129 -13.97 -3.66 13.06
CA VAL A 129 -12.56 -3.36 12.82
C VAL A 129 -12.44 -1.89 12.42
N ASP A 130 -11.60 -1.13 13.13
CA ASP A 130 -11.14 0.20 12.72
C ASP A 130 -9.93 0.02 11.79
N LEU A 131 -10.13 0.24 10.49
CA LEU A 131 -9.05 0.32 9.52
C LEU A 131 -8.57 1.76 9.39
N ARG A 132 -7.26 1.94 9.45
CA ARG A 132 -6.60 3.23 9.30
C ARG A 132 -5.74 3.23 8.06
N ALA A 133 -5.91 4.22 7.19
CA ALA A 133 -5.06 4.50 6.04
C ALA A 133 -4.55 5.94 6.16
N GLY A 134 -3.32 6.08 6.64
CA GLY A 134 -2.81 7.38 7.11
C GLY A 134 -3.67 7.92 8.26
N GLU A 135 -4.18 9.14 8.12
CA GLU A 135 -5.07 9.79 9.11
C GLU A 135 -6.55 9.45 8.89
N THR A 136 -6.89 8.66 7.86
CA THR A 136 -8.28 8.35 7.55
C THR A 136 -8.70 7.05 8.22
N HIS A 137 -9.88 7.06 8.84
CA HIS A 137 -10.44 5.93 9.58
C HIS A 137 -11.67 5.36 8.87
N LEU A 138 -11.76 4.03 8.83
CA LEU A 138 -12.88 3.29 8.26
C LEU A 138 -13.31 2.19 9.22
N GLU A 139 -14.49 2.35 9.82
CA GLU A 139 -15.09 1.31 10.67
C GLU A 139 -15.82 0.27 9.82
N LEU A 140 -15.38 -0.98 9.91
CA LEU A 140 -15.93 -2.13 9.20
C LEU A 140 -16.69 -3.04 10.16
N PRO A 141 -18.02 -3.20 10.00
CA PRO A 141 -18.72 -4.29 10.65
C PRO A 141 -18.31 -5.61 10.01
N CYS A 142 -18.03 -6.61 10.85
CA CYS A 142 -17.65 -7.95 10.39
C CYS A 142 -18.85 -8.88 10.45
N GLY A 143 -19.08 -9.64 9.39
CA GLY A 143 -20.19 -10.57 9.30
C GLY A 143 -19.92 -11.75 8.37
N PRO A 144 -20.79 -12.78 8.38
CA PRO A 144 -20.63 -13.96 7.52
C PRO A 144 -20.85 -13.63 6.04
N ALA A 145 -21.59 -12.56 5.75
CA ALA A 145 -21.69 -11.93 4.44
C ALA A 145 -20.98 -10.57 4.53
N PRO A 146 -19.67 -10.49 4.20
CA PRO A 146 -18.92 -9.26 4.35
C PRO A 146 -19.45 -8.18 3.39
N ASP A 147 -19.70 -6.98 3.92
CA ASP A 147 -20.06 -5.81 3.12
C ASP A 147 -18.83 -5.02 2.73
N LYS A 148 -18.81 -4.56 1.48
CA LYS A 148 -17.79 -3.64 0.97
C LYS A 148 -18.08 -2.22 1.47
N LYS A 149 -17.08 -1.57 2.07
CA LYS A 149 -17.08 -0.13 2.30
C LYS A 149 -15.97 0.55 1.51
N ALA A 150 -16.19 1.80 1.14
CA ALA A 150 -15.23 2.62 0.41
C ALA A 150 -15.20 4.04 1.00
N ILE A 151 -14.01 4.61 1.10
CA ILE A 151 -13.78 6.01 1.47
C ILE A 151 -12.65 6.58 0.60
N THR A 152 -12.62 7.89 0.45
CA THR A 152 -11.54 8.58 -0.26
C THR A 152 -10.45 8.99 0.72
N VAL A 153 -9.20 8.67 0.39
CA VAL A 153 -8.00 9.05 1.14
C VAL A 153 -7.21 10.03 0.30
N ALA A 154 -6.99 11.24 0.82
CA ALA A 154 -6.17 12.24 0.14
C ALA A 154 -4.72 12.14 0.59
N VAL A 155 -3.81 12.15 -0.38
CA VAL A 155 -2.37 11.98 -0.19
C VAL A 155 -1.67 13.20 -0.75
N THR A 156 -1.03 13.96 0.11
CA THR A 156 -0.41 15.24 -0.26
C THR A 156 1.12 15.17 -0.17
N GLY A 157 1.84 15.78 -1.11
CA GLY A 157 3.31 15.81 -1.11
C GLY A 157 3.95 14.85 -2.12
N ARG A 158 5.27 14.96 -2.34
CA ARG A 158 5.93 14.32 -3.50
C ARG A 158 6.15 12.81 -3.37
N ARG A 159 6.27 12.29 -2.16
CA ARG A 159 6.39 10.86 -1.88
C ARG A 159 5.88 10.64 -0.47
N GLN A 160 4.80 9.87 -0.33
CA GLN A 160 4.27 9.55 0.98
C GLN A 160 4.19 8.06 1.15
N GLN A 161 4.58 7.67 2.36
CA GLN A 161 4.32 6.36 2.89
C GLN A 161 2.95 6.39 3.55
N ILE A 162 2.00 5.65 3.00
CA ILE A 162 0.72 5.42 3.68
C ILE A 162 0.85 4.16 4.48
N SER A 163 0.58 4.28 5.77
CA SER A 163 0.46 3.14 6.63
C SER A 163 -1.00 2.67 6.68
N VAL A 164 -1.19 1.37 6.50
CA VAL A 164 -2.47 0.69 6.68
C VAL A 164 -2.39 -0.16 7.94
N ALA A 165 -3.28 0.09 8.89
CA ALA A 165 -3.36 -0.64 10.15
C ALA A 165 -4.79 -1.08 10.42
N ALA A 166 -4.95 -2.25 11.03
CA ALA A 166 -6.23 -2.76 11.48
C ALA A 166 -6.25 -2.87 13.00
N ARG A 167 -7.33 -2.40 13.62
CA ARG A 167 -7.58 -2.59 15.04
C ARG A 167 -8.95 -3.21 15.24
N SER A 168 -8.95 -4.44 15.73
CA SER A 168 -10.17 -5.19 16.04
C SER A 168 -10.71 -4.77 17.40
N ASP A 169 -12.03 -4.73 17.54
CA ASP A 169 -12.65 -4.72 18.86
C ASP A 169 -12.49 -6.12 19.55
N PRO A 170 -12.79 -6.24 20.86
CA PRO A 170 -12.68 -7.53 21.55
C PRO A 170 -13.58 -8.64 20.97
N ALA A 171 -14.68 -8.29 20.28
CA ALA A 171 -15.56 -9.27 19.64
C ALA A 171 -14.94 -9.82 18.33
N ALA A 172 -14.20 -9.00 17.59
CA ALA A 172 -13.53 -9.38 16.34
C ALA A 172 -12.17 -10.05 16.56
N LEU A 173 -11.50 -9.82 17.69
CA LEU A 173 -10.13 -10.26 17.93
C LEU A 173 -9.94 -11.78 17.72
N GLY A 174 -9.08 -12.14 16.75
CA GLY A 174 -8.75 -13.53 16.41
C GLY A 174 -9.87 -14.30 15.69
N ARG A 175 -10.96 -13.64 15.29
CA ARG A 175 -12.18 -14.26 14.72
C ARG A 175 -12.63 -13.66 13.38
N VAL A 176 -11.84 -12.75 12.82
CA VAL A 176 -12.16 -12.05 11.57
C VAL A 176 -10.98 -12.09 10.60
N GLY A 177 -11.31 -11.97 9.31
CA GLY A 177 -10.38 -11.73 8.23
C GLY A 177 -10.81 -10.47 7.45
N ILE A 178 -9.83 -9.68 7.04
CA ILE A 178 -10.04 -8.38 6.39
C ILE A 178 -9.36 -8.41 5.03
N GLY A 179 -10.06 -7.93 4.01
CA GLY A 179 -9.49 -7.60 2.71
C GLY A 179 -9.54 -6.09 2.52
N TRP A 180 -8.46 -5.50 2.01
CA TRP A 180 -8.41 -4.07 1.70
C TRP A 180 -7.64 -3.79 0.41
N ALA A 181 -7.95 -2.66 -0.20
CA ALA A 181 -7.45 -2.18 -1.47
C ALA A 181 -7.33 -0.66 -1.42
N LEU A 182 -6.24 -0.12 -1.95
CA LEU A 182 -6.00 1.31 -2.10
C LEU A 182 -5.71 1.60 -3.58
N ASN A 183 -6.66 2.23 -4.26
CA ASN A 183 -6.59 2.50 -5.70
C ASN A 183 -6.48 3.99 -5.95
N LEU A 184 -5.56 4.43 -6.82
CA LEU A 184 -5.53 5.83 -7.22
C LEU A 184 -6.82 6.14 -7.99
N SER A 185 -7.55 7.17 -7.57
CA SER A 185 -8.81 7.55 -8.21
C SER A 185 -8.59 7.88 -9.69
N GLU A 186 -9.60 7.62 -10.51
CA GLU A 186 -9.57 7.93 -11.94
C GLU A 186 -9.27 9.42 -12.19
N LYS A 187 -9.82 10.29 -11.34
CA LYS A 187 -9.57 11.74 -11.37
C LYS A 187 -8.10 12.07 -11.15
N SER A 188 -7.47 11.54 -10.09
CA SER A 188 -6.05 11.81 -9.83
C SER A 188 -5.14 11.17 -10.87
N ARG A 189 -5.49 9.97 -11.38
CA ARG A 189 -4.79 9.36 -12.52
C ARG A 189 -4.84 10.27 -13.76
N ALA A 190 -6.01 10.80 -14.11
CA ALA A 190 -6.17 11.71 -15.23
C ALA A 190 -5.37 13.01 -15.03
N GLN A 191 -5.35 13.55 -13.81
CA GLN A 191 -4.55 14.73 -13.46
C GLN A 191 -3.05 14.50 -13.63
N LEU A 192 -2.52 13.36 -13.17
CA LEU A 192 -1.10 13.02 -13.36
C LEU A 192 -0.77 12.87 -14.85
N MET A 193 -1.63 12.20 -15.62
CA MET A 193 -1.47 12.07 -17.07
C MET A 193 -1.50 13.42 -17.78
N ALA A 194 -2.40 14.33 -17.38
CA ALA A 194 -2.45 15.69 -17.91
C ALA A 194 -1.18 16.48 -17.57
N ALA A 195 -0.69 16.39 -16.32
CA ALA A 195 0.56 17.03 -15.90
C ALA A 195 1.77 16.53 -16.69
N ALA A 196 1.83 15.22 -16.98
CA ALA A 196 2.92 14.63 -17.76
C ALA A 196 2.91 15.11 -19.23
N ARG A 197 1.73 15.30 -19.84
CA ARG A 197 1.62 15.93 -21.16
C ARG A 197 2.03 17.40 -21.12
N GLN A 198 1.55 18.13 -20.12
CA GLN A 198 1.84 19.55 -19.96
C GLN A 198 3.34 19.83 -19.82
N ALA A 199 4.08 18.95 -19.13
CA ALA A 199 5.53 19.06 -18.99
C ALA A 199 6.28 19.02 -20.34
N ILE A 200 5.66 18.47 -21.39
CA ILE A 200 6.24 18.32 -22.73
C ILE A 200 5.70 19.38 -23.71
N GLY A 201 4.43 19.76 -23.54
CA GLY A 201 3.70 20.71 -24.38
C GLY A 201 2.78 20.01 -25.39
N ASP A 202 2.40 20.75 -26.43
CA ASP A 202 1.37 20.32 -27.38
C ASP A 202 1.74 19.02 -28.12
N ASN A 203 0.70 18.26 -28.49
CA ASN A 203 0.78 16.97 -29.18
C ASN A 203 1.53 15.85 -28.42
N ALA A 204 1.70 16.00 -27.10
CA ALA A 204 2.22 14.93 -26.27
C ALA A 204 1.17 13.85 -26.00
N SER A 205 1.59 12.59 -26.08
CA SER A 205 0.84 11.43 -25.59
C SER A 205 1.19 11.16 -24.14
N SER A 206 0.35 10.42 -23.41
CA SER A 206 0.69 9.98 -22.06
C SER A 206 0.13 8.60 -21.74
N THR A 207 0.84 7.83 -20.92
CA THR A 207 0.34 6.63 -20.26
C THR A 207 0.48 6.74 -18.74
N PHE A 208 -0.22 5.88 -18.02
CA PHE A 208 -0.01 5.68 -16.59
C PHE A 208 0.87 4.45 -16.37
N LEU A 209 1.88 4.59 -15.51
CA LEU A 209 2.84 3.55 -15.14
C LEU A 209 2.43 2.97 -13.79
N ASP A 210 2.19 1.66 -13.76
CA ASP A 210 1.91 0.88 -12.56
C ASP A 210 3.09 -0.02 -12.17
N ASP A 211 3.06 -0.55 -10.94
CA ASP A 211 4.11 -1.42 -10.39
C ASP A 211 4.26 -2.75 -11.15
N ASN A 212 3.25 -3.14 -11.92
CA ASN A 212 3.27 -4.40 -12.66
C ASN A 212 4.08 -4.33 -13.96
N GLY A 213 4.61 -3.16 -14.32
CA GLY A 213 5.44 -2.97 -15.51
C GLY A 213 4.74 -3.28 -16.83
N ALA A 214 3.41 -3.30 -16.85
CA ALA A 214 2.64 -3.99 -17.88
C ALA A 214 2.10 -3.09 -19.00
N SER A 215 2.54 -1.83 -19.14
CA SER A 215 2.18 -1.06 -20.34
C SER A 215 3.26 -0.08 -20.79
N GLY A 216 4.31 -0.63 -21.40
CA GLY A 216 5.16 0.16 -22.29
C GLY A 216 4.31 0.76 -23.41
N VAL A 217 4.54 2.04 -23.74
CA VAL A 217 3.84 2.67 -24.86
C VAL A 217 4.52 2.31 -26.16
N GLN A 218 3.77 1.71 -27.08
CA GLN A 218 4.26 1.38 -28.41
C GLN A 218 3.77 2.40 -29.43
N ASP A 219 4.71 3.07 -30.10
CA ASP A 219 4.43 3.93 -31.24
C ASP A 219 5.06 3.33 -32.49
N ASN A 220 4.23 2.66 -33.28
CA ASN A 220 4.64 1.97 -34.51
C ASN A 220 4.64 2.87 -35.75
N SER A 221 4.41 4.18 -35.60
CA SER A 221 4.26 5.10 -36.74
C SER A 221 5.59 5.58 -37.33
N VAL A 222 6.69 5.34 -36.63
CA VAL A 222 7.97 5.97 -36.91
C VAL A 222 8.80 5.17 -37.92
N ARG A 223 9.28 5.83 -38.97
CA ARG A 223 10.07 5.24 -40.07
C ARG A 223 11.57 5.51 -39.90
N ALA A 224 12.38 5.04 -40.83
CA ALA A 224 13.78 5.46 -40.93
C ALA A 224 13.93 7.00 -40.97
N GLY A 225 14.91 7.53 -40.23
CA GLY A 225 15.14 8.97 -40.09
C GLY A 225 15.70 9.35 -38.72
N SER A 226 15.99 10.64 -38.53
CA SER A 226 16.41 11.18 -37.24
C SER A 226 15.22 11.78 -36.50
N TYR A 227 15.14 11.50 -35.20
CA TYR A 227 14.05 11.92 -34.33
C TYR A 227 14.60 12.52 -33.04
N ARG A 228 13.86 13.49 -32.51
CA ARG A 228 13.95 13.94 -31.11
C ARG A 228 12.76 13.36 -30.36
N VAL A 229 13.04 12.65 -29.28
CA VAL A 229 12.06 12.15 -28.33
C VAL A 229 12.12 13.06 -27.12
N THR A 230 11.01 13.73 -26.81
CA THR A 230 10.86 14.48 -25.56
C THR A 230 9.97 13.65 -24.64
N ALA A 231 10.43 13.32 -23.44
CA ALA A 231 9.65 12.55 -22.46
C ALA A 231 9.73 13.20 -21.07
N ALA A 232 8.67 13.09 -20.29
CA ALA A 232 8.59 13.60 -18.93
C ALA A 232 7.79 12.63 -18.07
N CYS A 233 8.27 12.33 -16.87
CA CYS A 233 7.53 11.49 -15.91
C CYS A 233 7.11 12.32 -14.69
N ILE A 234 5.87 12.11 -14.25
CA ILE A 234 5.29 12.63 -13.01
C ILE A 234 5.04 11.44 -12.09
N GLY A 235 5.77 11.34 -10.97
CA GLY A 235 5.57 10.27 -10.00
C GLY A 235 6.82 9.93 -9.21
N THR A 236 7.14 8.65 -9.06
CA THR A 236 8.31 8.14 -8.34
C THR A 236 9.09 7.15 -9.17
N GLY A 237 10.40 7.04 -8.91
CA GLY A 237 11.30 6.10 -9.56
C GLY A 237 11.74 6.51 -10.97
N PRO A 238 12.72 5.80 -11.54
CA PRO A 238 13.17 6.02 -12.91
C PRO A 238 12.39 5.15 -13.90
N VAL A 239 12.04 5.72 -15.04
CA VAL A 239 11.45 4.99 -16.17
C VAL A 239 12.52 4.70 -17.20
N HIS A 240 12.72 3.43 -17.54
CA HIS A 240 13.72 3.02 -18.53
C HIS A 240 13.05 2.87 -19.88
N GLY A 241 13.38 3.76 -20.82
CA GLY A 241 12.91 3.68 -22.19
C GLY A 241 13.95 3.06 -23.11
N GLN A 242 13.49 2.37 -24.15
CA GLN A 242 14.34 1.90 -25.23
C GLN A 242 13.71 2.21 -26.56
N ALA A 243 14.50 2.72 -27.50
CA ALA A 243 14.14 2.89 -28.90
C ALA A 243 14.91 1.87 -29.74
N GLY A 244 14.23 1.15 -30.61
CA GLY A 244 14.84 0.07 -31.38
C GLY A 244 13.96 -0.46 -32.50
N ASN A 245 14.46 -1.50 -33.17
CA ASN A 245 13.76 -2.14 -34.26
C ASN A 245 12.94 -3.32 -33.74
N GLN A 246 11.64 -3.33 -34.04
CA GLN A 246 10.79 -4.49 -33.88
C GLN A 246 10.53 -5.12 -35.23
N GLN A 247 11.05 -6.32 -35.44
CA GLN A 247 10.57 -7.13 -36.54
C GLN A 247 9.17 -7.67 -36.20
N ALA A 248 8.29 -7.81 -37.20
CA ALA A 248 6.89 -8.19 -37.00
C ALA A 248 6.69 -9.47 -36.17
N THR A 249 7.67 -10.38 -36.16
CA THR A 249 7.66 -11.64 -35.41
C THR A 249 9.00 -11.93 -34.73
N GLY A 250 9.87 -10.92 -34.58
CA GLY A 250 11.24 -11.09 -34.09
C GLY A 250 11.49 -10.40 -32.74
N PRO A 251 12.63 -10.70 -32.10
CA PRO A 251 13.01 -10.05 -30.85
C PRO A 251 13.20 -8.54 -31.06
N PHE A 252 12.97 -7.78 -30.00
CA PHE A 252 13.30 -6.37 -29.98
C PHE A 252 14.81 -6.18 -29.97
N HIS A 253 15.31 -5.37 -30.91
CA HIS A 253 16.71 -5.00 -30.97
C HIS A 253 16.87 -3.53 -30.55
N PRO A 254 17.27 -3.24 -29.29
CA PRO A 254 17.42 -1.87 -28.83
C PRO A 254 18.56 -1.19 -29.58
N LEU A 255 18.27 -0.02 -30.15
CA LEU A 255 19.26 0.86 -30.78
C LEU A 255 19.78 1.90 -29.77
N LYS A 256 18.91 2.36 -28.88
CA LYS A 256 19.24 3.33 -27.84
C LYS A 256 18.38 3.12 -26.60
N ALA A 257 19.01 3.04 -25.43
CA ALA A 257 18.34 3.10 -24.14
C ALA A 257 18.44 4.51 -23.55
N PHE A 258 17.47 4.90 -22.74
CA PHE A 258 17.45 6.15 -21.99
C PHE A 258 16.68 5.96 -20.68
N VAL A 259 16.92 6.87 -19.75
CA VAL A 259 16.25 6.90 -18.44
C VAL A 259 15.57 8.25 -18.30
N VAL A 260 14.30 8.23 -17.88
CA VAL A 260 13.50 9.40 -17.57
C VAL A 260 13.20 9.36 -16.07
N GLU A 261 13.75 10.32 -15.33
CA GLU A 261 13.43 10.45 -13.90
C GLU A 261 12.01 11.00 -13.74
N CYS A 262 11.26 10.48 -12.77
CA CYS A 262 9.95 11.03 -12.42
C CYS A 262 10.07 12.31 -11.57
N ASP A 263 10.78 13.32 -12.09
CA ASP A 263 11.00 14.61 -11.44
C ASP A 263 10.12 15.75 -12.01
N GLY A 264 9.26 15.41 -12.98
CA GLY A 264 8.34 16.32 -13.66
C GLY A 264 8.97 17.22 -14.72
N LYS A 265 10.22 16.97 -15.11
CA LYS A 265 10.89 17.70 -16.20
C LYS A 265 10.85 16.91 -17.50
N ALA A 266 10.91 17.66 -18.60
CA ALA A 266 11.11 17.10 -19.91
C ALA A 266 12.59 16.76 -20.15
N HIS A 267 12.82 15.61 -20.76
CA HIS A 267 14.12 15.12 -21.19
C HIS A 267 14.08 14.87 -22.70
N ASP A 268 15.10 15.38 -23.41
CA ASP A 268 15.23 15.21 -24.85
C ASP A 268 16.27 14.12 -25.18
N PHE A 269 15.91 13.24 -26.09
CA PHE A 269 16.76 12.16 -26.58
C PHE A 269 16.77 12.12 -28.09
N ASP A 270 17.96 12.09 -28.67
CA ASP A 270 18.11 11.97 -30.12
C ASP A 270 18.27 10.51 -30.54
N VAL A 271 17.45 10.09 -31.50
CA VAL A 271 17.43 8.72 -32.00
C VAL A 271 17.50 8.77 -33.52
N THR A 272 18.44 8.01 -34.10
CA THR A 272 18.50 7.81 -35.55
C THR A 272 18.07 6.39 -35.86
N MET A 273 16.99 6.26 -36.62
CA MET A 273 16.44 5.00 -37.07
C MET A 273 17.02 4.62 -38.44
N PRO A 274 17.66 3.44 -38.56
CA PRO A 274 18.22 2.99 -39.84
C PRO A 274 17.12 2.69 -40.87
N ALA A 275 17.49 2.75 -42.16
CA ALA A 275 16.63 2.39 -43.28
C ALA A 275 16.02 0.98 -43.08
N GLY A 276 14.74 0.81 -43.43
CA GLY A 276 14.03 -0.46 -43.24
C GLY A 276 13.64 -0.79 -41.80
N SER A 277 13.95 0.08 -40.83
CA SER A 277 13.49 -0.08 -39.45
C SER A 277 12.11 0.55 -39.25
N LYS A 278 11.24 -0.13 -38.49
CA LYS A 278 10.09 0.47 -37.82
C LYS A 278 10.53 0.75 -36.38
N MET A 279 10.35 1.96 -35.85
CA MET A 279 10.51 2.14 -34.41
C MET A 279 9.37 1.37 -33.78
N GLY A 280 9.70 0.28 -33.09
CA GLY A 280 8.66 -0.56 -32.51
C GLY A 280 8.32 -0.19 -31.07
N PHE A 281 9.19 0.55 -30.38
CA PHE A 281 9.07 0.60 -28.94
C PHE A 281 9.62 1.89 -28.39
N PHE A 282 8.82 2.51 -27.53
CA PHE A 282 9.31 3.09 -26.30
C PHE A 282 8.90 2.11 -25.20
N GLU A 283 9.62 1.00 -25.07
CA GLU A 283 9.37 0.13 -23.93
C GLU A 283 9.91 0.86 -22.70
N PHE A 284 8.98 1.48 -22.00
CA PHE A 284 9.19 2.04 -20.69
C PHE A 284 9.00 0.91 -19.69
N SER A 285 10.05 0.10 -19.50
CA SER A 285 10.03 -0.90 -18.45
C SER A 285 10.15 -0.16 -17.12
N THR A 286 9.17 -0.35 -16.24
CA THR A 286 9.37 0.04 -14.86
C THR A 286 10.38 -0.93 -14.26
N VAL A 287 11.46 -0.42 -13.68
CA VAL A 287 12.06 -1.16 -12.56
C VAL A 287 10.97 -1.21 -11.47
N ALA A 288 11.01 -2.18 -10.56
CA ALA A 288 9.98 -2.47 -9.56
C ALA A 288 9.65 -1.34 -8.53
N SER A 289 9.86 -0.07 -8.89
CA SER A 289 9.67 1.14 -8.09
C SER A 289 9.15 2.34 -8.90
N ALA A 290 9.00 2.25 -10.22
CA ALA A 290 8.51 3.37 -11.01
C ALA A 290 6.98 3.36 -11.08
N GLN A 291 6.37 4.41 -10.50
CA GLN A 291 4.93 4.64 -10.49
C GLN A 291 4.67 6.06 -10.96
N GLY A 292 3.62 6.28 -11.76
CA GLY A 292 3.29 7.65 -12.15
C GLY A 292 2.58 7.77 -13.48
N ALA A 293 2.72 8.94 -14.09
CA ALA A 293 2.32 9.18 -15.46
C ALA A 293 3.51 9.60 -16.30
N LEU A 294 3.63 8.98 -17.47
CA LEU A 294 4.67 9.28 -18.43
C LEU A 294 4.06 9.96 -19.64
N GLY A 295 4.53 11.16 -19.93
CA GLY A 295 4.29 11.84 -21.19
C GLY A 295 5.43 11.57 -22.16
N TYR A 296 5.13 11.56 -23.46
CA TYR A 296 6.16 11.56 -24.50
C TYR A 296 5.67 12.21 -25.79
N ARG A 297 6.62 12.73 -26.58
CA ARG A 297 6.42 13.26 -27.93
C ARG A 297 7.61 12.87 -28.80
N VAL A 298 7.33 12.43 -30.02
CA VAL A 298 8.36 12.09 -31.01
C VAL A 298 8.27 13.08 -32.17
N THR A 299 9.36 13.78 -32.45
CA THR A 299 9.43 14.78 -33.53
C THR A 299 10.52 14.38 -34.51
N ARG A 300 10.20 14.29 -35.81
CA ARG A 300 11.21 14.08 -36.85
C ARG A 300 12.07 15.34 -36.99
N ARG A 301 13.39 15.17 -37.04
CA ARG A 301 14.34 16.24 -37.36
C ARG A 301 14.63 16.31 -38.84
#